data_AF-D7GY15-F1
#
_entry.id   AF-D7GY15-F1
#
_cell.length_a   1.000
_cell.length_b   1.000
_cell.length_c   1.000
_cell.angle_alpha   90.00
_cell.angle_beta   90.00
_cell.angle_gamma   90.00
#
_symmetry.space_group_name_H-M   'P 1'
#
loop_
_entity.id
_entity.type
_entity.pdbx_description
1 polymer ?
#
loop_
_entity_poly.entity_id
_entity_poly.type
_entity_poly.pdbx_seq_one_letter_code
_entity_poly.pdbx_strand_id
1 'polypeptide(L)'
;MASFNFLIHRLINFPLNNARFEKELKIIKDAARCNGFETRTVDKIVRKVKYRYMIKQSTTFTITSEKTNFITLPYTPSVTRGLSRIFKNLDLQVVYNSGTSLKSFFGSPKDKIGILEKSGIYEINCKDWEQKYY
;
A
#
# COMPACT_ATOMS: atom_id res chain seq x y z
N MET A 1 0.34 -12.39 2.55
CA MET A 1 -0.98 -11.81 2.18
C MET A 1 -0.94 -10.86 0.98
N ALA A 2 0.01 -9.91 0.94
CA ALA A 2 0.14 -8.97 -0.18
C ALA A 2 0.33 -9.66 -1.54
N SER A 3 1.13 -10.74 -1.59
CA SER A 3 1.32 -11.59 -2.77
C SER A 3 0.00 -12.17 -3.31
N PHE A 4 -0.82 -12.78 -2.46
CA PHE A 4 -2.12 -13.33 -2.87
C PHE A 4 -3.11 -12.24 -3.33
N ASN A 5 -3.11 -11.08 -2.68
CA ASN A 5 -3.91 -9.94 -3.13
C ASN A 5 -3.54 -9.51 -4.56
N PHE A 6 -2.24 -9.47 -4.87
CA PHE A 6 -1.75 -9.14 -6.20
C PHE A 6 -2.18 -10.19 -7.25
N LEU A 7 -1.97 -11.48 -6.96
CA LEU A 7 -2.34 -12.58 -7.86
C LEU A 7 -3.84 -12.59 -8.16
N ILE A 8 -4.68 -12.42 -7.14
CA ILE A 8 -6.15 -12.42 -7.29
C ILE A 8 -6.62 -11.17 -8.05
N HIS A 9 -5.99 -10.01 -7.80
CA HIS A 9 -6.30 -8.79 -8.54
C HIS A 9 -5.95 -8.94 -10.03
N ARG A 10 -4.81 -9.55 -10.34
CA ARG A 10 -4.42 -9.90 -11.72
C ARG A 10 -5.43 -10.85 -12.36
N LEU A 11 -5.81 -11.91 -11.65
CA LEU A 11 -6.74 -12.93 -12.12
C LEU A 11 -8.11 -12.36 -12.54
N ILE A 12 -8.59 -11.33 -11.83
CA ILE A 12 -9.91 -10.71 -12.09
C ILE A 12 -9.85 -9.64 -13.19
N ASN A 13 -8.74 -8.90 -13.30
CA ASN A 13 -8.61 -7.84 -14.31
C ASN A 13 -8.16 -8.35 -15.68
N PHE A 14 -7.53 -9.53 -15.75
CA PHE A 14 -7.09 -10.09 -17.01
C PHE A 14 -8.24 -10.88 -17.68
N PRO A 15 -8.56 -10.62 -18.96
CA PRO A 15 -9.63 -11.35 -19.65
C PRO A 15 -9.19 -12.79 -19.96
N LEU A 16 -9.56 -13.72 -19.08
CA LEU A 16 -9.33 -15.15 -19.23
C LEU A 16 -10.60 -15.90 -19.64
N ASN A 17 -10.39 -17.02 -20.35
CA ASN A 17 -11.43 -18.03 -20.51
C ASN A 17 -11.72 -18.68 -19.14
N ASN A 18 -12.97 -19.03 -18.87
CA ASN A 18 -13.43 -19.57 -17.59
C ASN A 18 -12.64 -20.83 -17.16
N ALA A 19 -12.29 -21.70 -18.11
CA ALA A 19 -11.47 -22.89 -17.83
C ALA A 19 -10.03 -22.54 -17.35
N ARG A 20 -9.44 -21.47 -17.89
CA ARG A 20 -8.11 -20.99 -17.47
C ARG A 20 -8.18 -20.26 -16.13
N PHE A 21 -9.27 -19.52 -15.90
CA PHE A 21 -9.53 -18.85 -14.63
C PHE A 21 -9.57 -19.84 -13.46
N GLU A 22 -10.34 -20.92 -13.59
CA GLU A 22 -10.44 -21.95 -12.55
C GLU A 22 -9.11 -22.69 -12.33
N LYS A 23 -8.35 -22.94 -13.41
CA LYS A 23 -7.01 -23.54 -13.30
C LYS A 23 -6.05 -22.66 -12.52
N GLU A 24 -6.03 -21.36 -12.80
CA GLU A 24 -5.17 -20.39 -12.11
C GLU A 24 -5.61 -20.17 -10.66
N LEU A 25 -6.92 -20.13 -10.39
CA LEU A 25 -7.48 -20.10 -9.03
C LEU A 25 -7.02 -21.32 -8.21
N LYS A 26 -7.04 -22.50 -8.81
CA LYS A 26 -6.58 -23.74 -8.17
C LYS A 26 -5.10 -23.65 -7.81
N ILE A 27 -4.25 -23.20 -8.72
CA ILE A 27 -2.81 -22.99 -8.47
C ILE A 27 -2.59 -22.01 -7.31
N ILE A 28 -3.36 -20.92 -7.24
CA ILE A 28 -3.27 -19.94 -6.14
C ILE A 28 -3.67 -20.58 -4.80
N LYS A 29 -4.72 -21.41 -4.79
CA LYS A 29 -5.16 -22.14 -3.59
C LYS A 29 -4.12 -23.18 -3.14
N ASP A 30 -3.52 -23.89 -4.07
CA ASP A 30 -2.46 -24.87 -3.79
C ASP A 30 -1.22 -24.15 -3.23
N ALA A 31 -0.80 -23.03 -3.83
CA ALA A 31 0.27 -22.19 -3.31
C ALA A 31 -0.04 -21.65 -1.90
N ALA A 32 -1.28 -21.23 -1.64
CA ALA A 32 -1.70 -20.78 -0.31
C ALA A 32 -1.59 -21.91 0.73
N ARG A 33 -2.02 -23.13 0.37
CA ARG A 33 -1.91 -24.31 1.23
C ARG A 33 -0.45 -24.65 1.54
N CYS A 34 0.43 -24.61 0.54
CA CYS A 34 1.87 -24.84 0.74
C CYS A 34 2.51 -23.80 1.67
N ASN A 35 1.98 -22.57 1.69
CA ASN A 35 2.41 -21.51 2.60
C ASN A 35 1.69 -21.52 3.96
N GLY A 36 0.95 -22.59 4.29
CA GLY A 36 0.27 -22.75 5.58
C GLY A 36 -1.03 -21.94 5.74
N PHE A 37 -1.57 -21.38 4.65
CA PHE A 37 -2.84 -20.65 4.68
C PHE A 37 -4.03 -21.55 4.34
N GLU A 38 -5.16 -21.32 5.02
CA GLU A 38 -6.41 -22.00 4.69
C GLU A 38 -6.97 -21.50 3.35
N THR A 39 -7.47 -22.41 2.51
CA THR A 39 -8.08 -22.10 1.20
C THR A 39 -9.24 -21.11 1.31
N ARG A 40 -10.00 -21.16 2.42
CA ARG A 40 -11.07 -20.20 2.74
C ARG A 40 -10.59 -18.75 2.77
N THR A 41 -9.33 -18.53 3.13
CA THR A 41 -8.73 -17.20 3.17
C THR A 41 -8.59 -16.61 1.77
N VAL A 42 -8.20 -17.45 0.80
CA VAL A 42 -8.13 -17.08 -0.63
C VAL A 42 -9.52 -16.77 -1.16
N ASP A 43 -10.52 -17.61 -0.84
CA ASP A 43 -11.91 -17.41 -1.27
C ASP A 43 -12.49 -16.08 -0.75
N LYS A 44 -12.19 -15.71 0.50
CA LYS A 44 -12.57 -14.40 1.07
C LYS A 44 -11.98 -13.24 0.26
N ILE A 45 -10.71 -13.32 -0.13
CA ILE A 45 -10.06 -12.28 -0.94
C ILE A 45 -10.70 -12.21 -2.33
N VAL A 46 -10.92 -13.34 -2.98
CA VAL A 46 -11.56 -13.42 -4.30
C VAL A 46 -12.94 -12.76 -4.26
N ARG A 47 -13.78 -13.11 -3.28
CA ARG A 47 -15.11 -12.50 -3.11
C ARG A 47 -15.01 -10.99 -2.93
N LYS A 48 -14.11 -10.52 -2.08
CA LYS A 48 -13.89 -9.08 -1.83
C LYS A 48 -13.46 -8.33 -3.09
N VAL A 49 -12.57 -8.90 -3.90
CA VAL A 49 -12.08 -8.26 -5.12
C VAL A 49 -13.16 -8.29 -6.21
N LYS A 50 -13.85 -9.42 -6.41
CA LYS A 50 -14.99 -9.52 -7.36
C LYS A 50 -16.09 -8.51 -7.03
N TYR A 51 -16.46 -8.40 -5.76
CA TYR A 51 -17.48 -7.44 -5.32
C TYR A 51 -17.09 -5.98 -5.65
N ARG A 52 -15.84 -5.60 -5.37
CA ARG A 52 -15.34 -4.25 -5.73
C ARG A 52 -15.32 -4.01 -7.23
N TYR A 53 -14.94 -5.03 -8.01
CA TYR A 53 -14.94 -4.96 -9.48
C TYR A 53 -16.36 -4.81 -10.04
N MET A 54 -17.33 -5.55 -9.50
CA MET A 54 -18.74 -5.43 -9.88
C MET A 54 -19.32 -4.05 -9.54
N ILE A 55 -19.07 -3.52 -8.34
CA ILE A 55 -19.51 -2.16 -7.98
C ILE A 55 -18.95 -1.15 -8.99
N LYS A 56 -17.64 -1.22 -9.26
CA LYS A 56 -16.96 -0.31 -10.18
C LYS A 56 -17.56 -0.35 -11.59
N GLN A 57 -17.97 -1.53 -12.07
CA GLN A 57 -18.65 -1.66 -13.37
C GLN A 57 -20.10 -1.18 -13.34
N SER A 58 -20.80 -1.36 -12.22
CA SER A 58 -22.21 -1.00 -12.09
C SER A 58 -22.45 0.50 -11.88
N THR A 59 -21.44 1.25 -11.41
CA THR A 59 -21.56 2.68 -11.14
C THR A 59 -20.87 3.51 -12.22
N THR A 60 -21.63 4.32 -12.96
CA THR A 60 -21.11 5.34 -13.90
C THR A 60 -20.50 6.55 -13.18
N PHE A 61 -20.69 6.66 -11.85
CA PHE A 61 -20.07 7.71 -11.05
C PHE A 61 -18.55 7.55 -11.05
N THR A 62 -17.88 8.41 -11.81
CA THR A 62 -16.49 8.73 -11.58
C THR A 62 -16.41 9.34 -10.19
N ILE A 63 -15.81 8.63 -9.23
CA ILE A 63 -15.38 9.26 -7.99
C ILE A 63 -14.24 10.18 -8.40
N THR A 64 -14.57 11.40 -8.82
CA THR A 64 -13.63 12.50 -8.80
C THR A 64 -13.29 12.67 -7.34
N SER A 65 -12.14 12.13 -6.91
CA SER A 65 -11.61 12.53 -5.61
C SER A 65 -11.33 14.02 -5.75
N GLU A 66 -12.26 14.84 -5.27
CA GLU A 66 -12.00 16.25 -5.07
C GLU A 66 -10.71 16.30 -4.26
N LYS A 67 -9.66 16.87 -4.87
CA LYS A 67 -8.34 16.97 -4.26
C LYS A 67 -8.49 17.96 -3.12
N THR A 68 -8.85 17.45 -1.95
CA THR A 68 -8.86 18.20 -0.72
C THR A 68 -7.42 18.51 -0.37
N ASN A 69 -7.07 19.79 -0.38
CA ASN A 69 -5.74 20.24 -0.01
C ASN A 69 -5.68 20.30 1.52
N PHE A 70 -4.81 19.51 2.13
CA PHE A 70 -4.67 19.44 3.58
C PHE A 70 -3.50 20.30 4.04
N ILE A 71 -3.71 21.06 5.12
CA ILE A 71 -2.65 21.76 5.85
C ILE A 71 -2.57 21.17 7.25
N THR A 72 -1.37 20.78 7.65
CA THR A 72 -1.12 20.28 9.01
C THR A 72 -0.51 21.38 9.87
N LEU A 73 -1.11 21.65 11.02
CA LEU A 73 -0.64 22.67 11.98
C LEU A 73 -0.46 22.08 13.38
N PRO A 74 0.55 22.50 14.14
CA PRO A 74 0.64 22.17 15.57
C PRO A 74 -0.51 22.85 16.34
N TYR A 75 -1.19 22.09 17.20
CA TYR A 75 -2.29 22.59 18.01
C TYR A 75 -1.78 23.46 19.16
N THR A 76 -1.99 24.77 19.04
CA THR A 76 -1.70 25.73 20.10
C THR A 76 -3.00 26.44 20.48
N PRO A 77 -3.60 26.18 21.67
CA PRO A 77 -4.95 26.63 22.02
C PRO A 77 -5.25 28.12 21.79
N SER A 78 -4.24 28.98 21.95
CA SER A 78 -4.34 30.44 21.76
C SER A 78 -4.32 30.88 20.30
N VAL A 79 -3.67 30.13 19.41
CA VAL A 79 -3.40 30.52 18.02
C VAL A 79 -4.26 29.76 17.02
N THR A 80 -4.52 28.47 17.27
CA THR A 80 -5.21 27.60 16.32
C THR A 80 -6.73 27.67 16.39
N ARG A 81 -7.28 28.30 17.45
CA ARG A 81 -8.72 28.43 17.63
C ARG A 81 -9.32 29.31 16.54
N GLY A 82 -10.16 28.73 15.69
CA GLY A 82 -10.86 29.44 14.61
C GLY A 82 -10.14 29.42 13.25
N LEU A 83 -8.88 28.98 13.17
CA LEU A 83 -8.15 28.87 11.90
C LEU A 83 -8.87 27.95 10.91
N SER A 84 -9.39 26.82 11.37
CA SER A 84 -10.15 25.90 10.51
C SER A 84 -11.32 26.57 9.78
N ARG A 85 -11.98 27.57 10.39
CA ARG A 85 -13.07 28.31 9.72
C ARG A 85 -12.53 29.22 8.61
N ILE A 86 -11.39 29.84 8.83
CA ILE A 86 -10.75 30.75 7.86
C ILE A 86 -10.26 29.94 6.64
N PHE A 87 -9.57 28.83 6.88
CA PHE A 87 -9.03 27.96 5.83
C PHE A 87 -10.11 27.19 5.06
N LYS A 88 -11.27 26.92 5.66
CA LYS A 88 -12.42 26.32 4.96
C LYS A 88 -12.92 27.19 3.81
N ASN A 89 -12.83 28.51 3.92
CA ASN A 89 -13.22 29.42 2.83
C ASN A 89 -12.23 29.42 1.65
N LEU A 90 -11.06 28.80 1.84
CA LEU A 90 -9.98 28.71 0.85
C LEU A 90 -9.85 27.29 0.28
N ASP A 91 -10.87 26.42 0.48
CA ASP A 91 -10.85 25.00 0.13
C ASP A 91 -9.68 24.20 0.74
N LEU A 92 -9.21 24.64 1.92
CA LEU A 92 -8.12 24.01 2.65
C LEU A 92 -8.64 23.34 3.93
N GLN A 93 -8.36 22.05 4.08
CA GLN A 93 -8.71 21.31 5.28
C GLN A 93 -7.55 21.33 6.28
N VAL A 94 -7.78 21.94 7.44
CA VAL A 94 -6.78 22.03 8.51
C VAL A 94 -6.85 20.79 9.40
N VAL A 95 -5.71 20.15 9.59
CA VAL A 95 -5.51 19.03 10.52
C VAL A 95 -4.55 19.48 11.61
N TYR A 96 -4.94 19.27 12.87
CA TYR A 96 -4.11 19.64 14.00
C TYR A 96 -3.29 18.44 14.49
N ASN A 97 -2.00 18.65 14.76
CA ASN A 97 -1.12 17.67 15.39
C ASN A 97 -0.58 18.19 16.73
N SER A 98 -0.11 17.31 17.61
CA SER A 98 0.49 17.70 18.90
C SER A 98 1.92 18.24 18.77
N GLY A 99 2.47 18.37 17.55
CA GLY A 99 3.86 18.70 17.26
C GLY A 99 4.91 17.66 17.71
N THR A 100 4.58 16.86 18.71
CA THR A 100 5.43 15.83 19.31
C THR A 100 4.94 14.45 18.87
N SER A 101 5.81 13.71 18.17
CA SER A 101 5.55 12.32 17.82
C SER A 101 6.50 11.43 18.64
N LEU A 102 6.04 10.24 19.04
CA LEU A 102 6.92 9.26 19.69
C LEU A 102 8.20 9.01 18.89
N LYS A 103 8.11 9.07 17.55
CA LYS A 103 9.25 8.96 16.65
C LYS A 103 10.29 10.08 16.83
N SER A 104 9.89 11.31 17.15
CA SER A 104 10.87 12.38 17.39
C SER A 104 11.59 12.21 18.72
N PHE A 105 10.92 11.62 19.72
CA PHE A 105 11.49 11.41 21.04
C PHE A 105 12.37 10.15 21.11
N PHE A 106 11.94 9.06 20.48
CA PHE A 106 12.61 7.75 20.54
C PHE A 106 13.39 7.38 19.26
N GLY A 107 13.32 8.19 18.21
CA GLY A 107 13.98 7.90 16.94
C GLY A 107 13.38 6.71 16.17
N SER A 108 14.19 6.08 15.32
CA SER A 108 13.82 4.83 14.65
C SER A 108 13.90 3.67 15.66
N PRO A 109 12.84 2.85 15.81
CA PRO A 109 12.89 1.68 16.69
C PRO A 109 13.77 0.55 16.13
N LYS A 110 14.25 0.68 14.89
CA LYS A 110 15.15 -0.28 14.26
C LYS A 110 16.59 0.22 14.36
N ASP A 111 17.48 -0.69 14.71
CA ASP A 111 18.92 -0.48 14.63
C ASP A 111 19.34 -0.19 13.19
N LYS A 112 20.31 0.70 13.05
CA LYS A 112 20.90 0.99 11.74
C LYS A 112 21.78 -0.18 11.34
N ILE A 113 21.29 -0.97 10.41
CA ILE A 113 22.05 -2.05 9.78
C ILE A 113 23.21 -1.46 8.96
N GLY A 114 24.40 -2.05 9.06
CA GLY A 114 25.59 -1.63 8.33
C GLY A 114 25.38 -1.71 6.81
N ILE A 115 26.19 -0.98 6.02
CA ILE A 115 26.01 -0.92 4.56
C ILE A 115 26.07 -2.32 3.92
N LEU A 116 26.94 -3.21 4.41
CA LEU A 116 27.15 -4.56 3.90
C LEU A 116 26.05 -5.56 4.28
N GLU A 117 25.26 -5.26 5.32
CA GLU A 117 24.22 -6.16 5.85
C GLU A 117 22.83 -5.78 5.33
N LYS A 118 22.71 -4.69 4.57
CA LYS A 118 21.45 -4.32 3.93
C LYS A 118 21.10 -5.34 2.84
N SER A 119 19.82 -5.54 2.59
CA SER A 119 19.41 -6.30 1.41
C SER A 119 19.45 -5.38 0.20
N GLY A 120 20.27 -5.69 -0.79
CA GLY A 120 20.43 -4.89 -2.00
C GLY A 120 21.36 -5.53 -3.02
N ILE A 121 21.35 -4.97 -4.22
CA ILE A 121 22.36 -5.23 -5.24
C ILE A 121 23.59 -4.41 -4.90
N TYR A 122 24.75 -5.06 -4.81
CA TYR A 122 26.02 -4.43 -4.46
C TYR A 122 26.98 -4.49 -5.64
N GLU A 123 27.57 -3.35 -6.01
CA GLU A 123 28.68 -3.31 -6.95
C GLU A 123 29.94 -3.83 -6.24
N ILE A 124 30.47 -4.95 -6.71
CA ILE A 124 31.76 -5.50 -6.24
C ILE A 124 32.85 -5.00 -7.18
N ASN A 125 33.65 -4.04 -6.73
CA ASN A 125 34.82 -3.58 -7.47
C ASN A 125 36.01 -4.50 -7.16
N CYS A 126 36.32 -5.41 -8.07
CA CYS A 126 37.58 -6.15 -8.04
C CYS A 126 38.72 -5.25 -8.51
N LYS A 127 39.84 -5.24 -7.77
CA LYS A 127 41.05 -4.49 -8.16
C LYS A 127 41.76 -5.08 -9.38
N ASP A 128 41.53 -6.37 -9.65
CA ASP A 128 42.28 -7.09 -10.66
C ASP A 128 41.65 -7.03 -12.05
N TRP A 129 40.32 -6.88 -12.19
CA TRP A 129 39.64 -6.82 -13.50
C TRP A 129 38.48 -5.81 -13.54
N GLU A 130 38.32 -5.12 -14.67
CA GLU A 130 37.27 -4.11 -14.96
C GLU A 130 35.87 -4.70 -15.21
N GLN A 131 35.52 -5.82 -14.58
CA GLN A 131 34.20 -6.44 -14.76
C GLN A 131 33.26 -5.97 -13.65
N LYS A 132 32.22 -5.23 -14.06
CA LYS A 132 31.15 -4.75 -13.16
C LYS A 132 30.01 -5.74 -13.13
N TYR A 133 29.72 -6.25 -11.94
CA TYR A 133 28.58 -7.13 -11.68
C TYR A 133 27.51 -6.35 -10.91
N TYR A 134 26.28 -6.37 -11.46
CA TYR A 134 25.05 -5.89 -10.82
C TYR A 134 24.26 -7.10 -10.29
#